data_AF-M2Y111-F1
#
_entry.id   AF-M2Y111-F1
#
_cell.length_a   1.000
_cell.length_b   1.000
_cell.length_c   1.000
_cell.angle_alpha   90.00
_cell.angle_beta   90.00
_cell.angle_gamma   90.00
#
_symmetry.space_group_name_H-M   'P 1'
#
loop_
_entity.id
_entity.type
_entity.pdbx_description
1 polymer ?
#
loop_
_entity_poly.entity_id
_entity_poly.type
_entity_poly.pdbx_seq_one_letter_code
_entity_poly.pdbx_strand_id
1 'polypeptide(L)'
;MTKIGPRARKLAAAVGPSTAEDYTIINDLLETVERNPGSVDARWVLAEQYDAFGWVDAAGDIVEEILTLRPDDLVAKAWLEKHDRPLATAKSAAYTMTQPVEDNLDLTAPELLPGDLRELEDDYKSLLLDAQRLLLEVQAFQDMCGPEVNIVGQAADLKAVAEGRMTSAVRARPSPAVRTIALSIKEDAGPRRVDLACNDLEANARWVRSQAPGTNADRIRDAVRKRAEALKAALPGELCHAIDDAWMHTEHEILGRTYQNGRQTMLGDLITAIPRASFYVTEDGYAWDMAELASAIKANGGVMRNPLSKQMFSADDVRAFIRHPLGKGLAALRLKQKELTSGVRRTTVVKVAEMAAVLLDDQTADAAASREAVEDFLVYTATLPQTEQDALKDLRVPAKDSHTGQAFDVTIGDAVEDAKANRQCFHKTGDLLKQAAKWLANQKAGAQMPGAWS
;
A
#
# COMPACT_ATOMS: atom_id res chain seq x y z
N MET A 1 -5.72 20.12 52.91
CA MET A 1 -4.89 19.16 53.67
C MET A 1 -5.51 17.79 53.54
N THR A 2 -5.00 16.98 52.61
CA THR A 2 -5.43 15.60 52.38
C THR A 2 -4.15 14.79 52.26
N LYS A 3 -3.84 13.97 53.26
CA LYS A 3 -2.60 13.20 53.32
C LYS A 3 -2.70 12.00 52.36
N ILE A 4 -1.86 11.98 51.33
CA ILE A 4 -1.67 10.83 50.44
C ILE A 4 -0.42 10.08 50.91
N GLY A 5 -0.55 8.76 51.11
CA GLY A 5 0.43 7.91 51.80
C GLY A 5 1.64 7.47 50.96
N PRO A 6 2.71 6.94 51.59
CA PRO A 6 4.05 6.81 51.00
C PRO A 6 4.29 5.51 50.21
N ARG A 7 3.23 4.86 49.70
CA ARG A 7 3.34 3.47 49.19
C ARG A 7 3.77 3.34 47.73
N ALA A 8 3.72 4.41 46.92
CA ALA A 8 4.10 4.37 45.50
C ALA A 8 5.58 4.66 45.22
N ARG A 9 6.35 5.17 46.19
CA ARG A 9 7.77 5.56 45.97
C ARG A 9 8.80 4.45 46.20
N LYS A 10 8.37 3.22 46.55
CA LYS A 10 9.29 2.16 47.01
C LYS A 10 9.55 1.02 46.03
N LEU A 11 9.12 1.16 44.76
CA LEU A 11 9.32 0.16 43.70
C LEU A 11 10.45 0.52 42.70
N ALA A 12 11.10 1.67 42.84
CA ALA A 12 12.10 2.16 41.87
C ALA A 12 13.58 1.99 42.29
N ALA A 13 13.88 1.11 43.25
CA ALA A 13 15.25 0.96 43.78
C ALA A 13 15.74 -0.49 43.73
N ALA A 14 15.88 -1.02 42.51
CA ALA A 14 16.73 -2.18 42.20
C ALA A 14 16.98 -2.22 40.69
N VAL A 15 18.05 -1.58 40.21
CA VAL A 15 18.45 -1.62 38.79
C VAL A 15 19.30 -2.89 38.58
N GLY A 16 18.65 -3.96 38.14
CA GLY A 16 19.28 -5.11 37.49
C GLY A 16 19.17 -5.02 35.96
N PRO A 17 19.83 -5.91 35.19
CA PRO A 17 19.73 -5.91 33.73
C PRO A 17 18.27 -6.13 33.30
N SER A 18 17.82 -5.30 32.34
CA SER A 18 16.43 -5.25 31.88
C SER A 18 15.89 -6.64 31.49
N THR A 19 14.72 -6.97 32.03
CA THR A 19 14.04 -8.24 31.81
C THR A 19 12.88 -8.08 30.83
N ALA A 20 12.41 -9.18 30.24
CA ALA A 20 11.24 -9.17 29.36
C ALA A 20 9.96 -8.59 30.02
N GLU A 21 9.91 -8.53 31.35
CA GLU A 21 8.82 -7.90 32.10
C GLU A 21 8.76 -6.38 31.87
N ASP A 22 9.90 -5.73 31.63
CA ASP A 22 9.97 -4.26 31.48
C ASP A 22 9.29 -3.76 30.19
N TYR A 23 9.27 -4.58 29.12
CA TYR A 23 8.59 -4.24 27.87
C TYR A 23 7.05 -4.36 27.96
N THR A 24 6.53 -5.21 28.85
CA THR A 24 5.08 -5.31 29.07
C THR A 24 4.54 -4.05 29.71
N ILE A 25 5.31 -3.46 30.62
CA ILE A 25 4.98 -2.19 31.30
C ILE A 25 4.89 -1.04 30.30
N ILE A 26 5.78 -0.96 29.30
CA ILE A 26 5.70 0.08 28.25
C ILE A 26 4.38 -0.02 27.47
N ASN A 27 3.98 -1.23 27.06
CA ASN A 27 2.73 -1.41 26.31
C ASN A 27 1.51 -1.04 27.16
N ASP A 28 1.47 -1.44 28.44
CA ASP A 28 0.38 -1.12 29.36
C ASP A 28 0.29 0.40 29.62
N LEU A 29 1.43 1.09 29.71
CA LEU A 29 1.50 2.54 29.84
C LEU A 29 1.02 3.25 28.58
N LEU A 30 1.43 2.80 27.39
CA LEU A 30 0.94 3.33 26.12
C LEU A 30 -0.57 3.17 25.99
N GLU A 31 -1.12 2.01 26.33
CA GLU A 31 -2.58 1.77 26.34
C GLU A 31 -3.28 2.67 27.37
N THR A 32 -2.67 2.90 28.53
CA THR A 32 -3.21 3.80 29.56
C THR A 32 -3.24 5.26 29.09
N VAL A 33 -2.18 5.73 28.42
CA VAL A 33 -2.11 7.07 27.83
C VAL A 33 -3.13 7.22 26.71
N GLU A 34 -3.35 6.17 25.92
CA GLU A 34 -4.37 6.18 24.87
C GLU A 34 -5.79 6.26 25.45
N ARG A 35 -6.10 5.47 26.48
CA ARG A 35 -7.41 5.49 27.17
C ARG A 35 -7.63 6.79 27.95
N ASN A 36 -6.57 7.41 28.47
CA ASN A 36 -6.64 8.68 29.18
C ASN A 36 -5.56 9.67 28.70
N PRO A 37 -5.84 10.40 27.60
CA PRO A 37 -4.89 11.35 27.03
C PRO A 37 -4.56 12.53 27.96
N GLY A 38 -5.29 12.76 29.06
CA GLY A 38 -4.95 13.80 30.04
C GLY A 38 -4.04 13.32 31.18
N SER A 39 -3.70 12.02 31.21
CA SER A 39 -2.90 11.45 32.30
C SER A 39 -1.43 11.87 32.20
N VAL A 40 -1.04 12.87 33.00
CA VAL A 40 0.36 13.30 33.13
C VAL A 40 1.19 12.24 33.83
N ASP A 41 0.64 11.58 34.85
CA ASP A 41 1.37 10.58 35.63
C ASP A 41 1.75 9.36 34.78
N ALA A 42 0.84 8.86 33.91
CA ALA A 42 1.14 7.74 33.01
C ALA A 42 2.22 8.10 31.98
N ARG A 43 2.18 9.33 31.44
CA ARG A 43 3.23 9.84 30.54
C ARG A 43 4.56 9.99 31.24
N TRP A 44 4.56 10.44 32.49
CA TRP A 44 5.79 10.59 33.26
C TRP A 44 6.48 9.23 33.47
N VAL A 45 5.72 8.22 33.89
CA VAL A 45 6.26 6.85 34.05
C VAL A 45 6.75 6.30 32.70
N LEU A 46 6.03 6.55 31.61
CA LEU A 46 6.48 6.14 30.27
C LEU A 46 7.80 6.83 29.86
N ALA A 47 7.94 8.13 30.13
CA ALA A 47 9.16 8.88 29.87
C ALA A 47 10.33 8.34 30.72
N GLU A 48 10.11 8.06 32.01
CA GLU A 48 11.13 7.44 32.88
C GLU A 48 11.56 6.07 32.38
N GLN A 49 10.64 5.25 31.88
CA GLN A 49 10.98 3.96 31.28
C GLN A 49 11.84 4.16 30.02
N TYR A 50 11.41 5.02 29.08
CA TYR A 50 12.20 5.32 27.88
C TYR A 50 13.60 5.86 28.21
N ASP A 51 13.72 6.74 29.19
CA ASP A 51 14.99 7.26 29.68
C ASP A 51 15.87 6.13 30.25
N ALA A 52 15.30 5.24 31.08
CA ALA A 52 16.01 4.08 31.63
C ALA A 52 16.51 3.10 30.55
N PHE A 53 15.80 3.00 29.42
CA PHE A 53 16.22 2.22 28.25
C PHE A 53 17.25 2.92 27.36
N GLY A 54 17.63 4.17 27.66
CA GLY A 54 18.51 5.00 26.85
C GLY A 54 17.82 5.56 25.59
N TRP A 55 16.50 5.56 25.54
CA TRP A 55 15.70 6.15 24.45
C TRP A 55 15.35 7.60 24.76
N VAL A 56 16.39 8.41 24.97
CA VAL A 56 16.29 9.80 25.46
C VAL A 56 15.42 10.66 24.54
N ASP A 57 15.46 10.46 23.23
CA ASP A 57 14.61 11.21 22.29
C ASP A 57 13.12 10.92 22.49
N ALA A 58 12.74 9.65 22.61
CA ALA A 58 11.36 9.25 22.82
C ALA A 58 10.85 9.71 24.21
N ALA A 59 11.71 9.66 25.22
CA ALA A 59 11.40 10.24 26.53
C ALA A 59 11.17 11.76 26.43
N GLY A 60 12.03 12.47 25.71
CA GLY A 60 11.93 13.91 25.48
C GLY A 60 10.61 14.31 24.81
N ASP A 61 10.17 13.57 23.79
CA ASP A 61 8.92 13.85 23.09
C ASP A 61 7.70 13.72 24.05
N ILE A 62 7.72 12.70 24.91
CA ILE A 62 6.67 12.52 25.94
C ILE A 62 6.73 13.62 27.01
N VAL A 63 7.92 14.08 27.40
CA VAL A 63 8.10 15.20 28.36
C VAL A 63 7.61 16.52 27.76
N GLU A 64 7.81 16.75 26.47
CA GLU A 64 7.24 17.91 25.76
C GLU A 64 5.70 17.85 25.70
N GLU A 65 5.11 16.67 25.50
CA GLU A 65 3.65 16.49 25.63
C GLU A 65 3.16 16.81 27.05
N ILE A 66 3.90 16.42 28.09
CA ILE A 66 3.58 16.74 29.48
C ILE A 66 3.57 18.26 29.70
N LEU A 67 4.55 18.99 29.16
CA LEU A 67 4.59 20.45 29.24
C LEU A 67 3.47 21.12 28.44
N THR A 68 2.98 20.49 27.38
CA THR A 68 1.79 20.96 26.65
C THR A 68 0.54 20.85 27.53
N LEU A 69 0.41 19.78 28.33
CA LEU A 69 -0.70 19.58 29.26
C LEU A 69 -0.56 20.39 30.56
N ARG A 70 0.67 20.59 31.05
CA ARG A 70 1.02 21.32 32.26
C ARG A 70 2.27 22.18 32.02
N PRO A 71 2.11 23.41 31.50
CA PRO A 71 3.25 24.29 31.17
C PRO A 71 4.16 24.65 32.33
N ASP A 72 3.66 24.55 33.57
CA ASP A 72 4.40 24.89 34.79
C ASP A 72 4.99 23.67 35.51
N ASP A 73 5.00 22.50 34.87
CA ASP A 73 5.60 21.30 35.47
C ASP A 73 7.13 21.43 35.60
N LEU A 74 7.58 21.66 36.84
CA LEU A 74 8.99 21.87 37.16
C LEU A 74 9.84 20.62 36.92
N VAL A 75 9.26 19.42 37.04
CA VAL A 75 9.99 18.16 36.88
C VAL A 75 10.29 17.92 35.41
N ALA A 76 9.30 18.15 34.54
CA ALA A 76 9.47 18.09 33.09
C ALA A 76 10.49 19.11 32.57
N LYS A 77 10.45 20.36 33.06
CA LYS A 77 11.46 21.39 32.71
C LYS A 77 12.87 20.98 33.14
N ALA A 78 13.02 20.50 34.38
CA ALA A 78 14.30 20.05 34.89
C ALA A 78 14.84 18.82 34.13
N TRP A 79 13.96 17.94 33.66
CA TRP A 79 14.36 16.79 32.84
C TRP A 79 14.92 17.22 31.48
N LEU A 80 14.28 18.19 30.80
CA LEU A 80 14.78 18.74 29.53
C LEU A 80 16.13 19.45 29.72
N GLU A 81 16.27 20.24 30.79
CA GLU A 81 17.53 20.90 31.13
C GLU A 81 18.65 19.88 31.43
N LYS A 82 18.35 18.81 32.17
CA LYS A 82 19.31 17.73 32.48
C LYS A 82 19.83 17.02 31.23
N HIS A 83 19.03 16.92 30.17
CA HIS A 83 19.37 16.21 28.94
C HIS A 83 19.76 17.16 27.79
N ASP A 84 20.08 18.43 28.10
CA ASP A 84 20.45 19.48 27.14
C ASP A 84 19.47 19.64 25.96
N ARG A 85 18.17 19.33 26.17
CA ARG A 85 17.13 19.53 25.16
C ARG A 85 16.57 20.94 25.31
N PRO A 86 16.77 21.85 24.32
CA PRO A 86 16.14 23.15 24.38
C PRO A 86 14.63 22.99 24.32
N LEU A 87 13.88 23.65 25.21
CA LEU A 87 12.43 23.77 25.07
C LEU A 87 12.14 24.26 23.65
N ALA A 88 11.37 23.47 22.89
CA ALA A 88 10.87 23.87 21.59
C ALA A 88 10.04 25.15 21.76
N THR A 89 10.70 26.30 21.65
CA THR A 89 10.04 27.60 21.61
C THR A 89 9.12 27.57 20.41
N ALA A 90 7.83 27.80 20.65
CA ALA A 90 6.75 27.71 19.66
C ALA A 90 7.23 28.23 18.31
N LYS A 91 7.49 27.32 17.36
CA LYS A 91 7.91 27.67 16.00
C LYS A 91 6.74 28.40 15.35
N SER A 92 6.81 29.73 15.36
CA SER A 92 6.01 30.60 14.50
C SER A 92 6.27 30.18 13.06
N ALA A 93 5.21 29.78 12.37
CA ALA A 93 5.22 29.40 10.98
C ALA A 93 5.58 30.60 10.10
N ALA A 94 6.81 30.65 9.60
CA ALA A 94 7.19 31.47 8.47
C ALA A 94 8.02 30.60 7.52
N TYR A 95 7.31 29.88 6.64
CA TYR A 95 7.91 29.10 5.57
C TYR A 95 8.12 30.02 4.37
N THR A 96 9.38 30.34 4.05
CA THR A 96 9.75 31.10 2.85
C THR A 96 9.68 30.18 1.65
N MET A 97 8.76 30.46 0.72
CA MET A 97 8.66 29.74 -0.56
C MET A 97 9.95 29.94 -1.37
N THR A 98 10.60 28.83 -1.72
CA THR A 98 11.58 28.77 -2.81
C THR A 98 10.94 28.09 -4.01
N GLN A 99 11.22 28.65 -5.20
CA GLN A 99 10.59 28.36 -6.47
C GLN A 99 10.89 26.94 -6.99
N PRO A 100 10.01 26.36 -7.83
CA PRO A 100 10.18 25.01 -8.35
C PRO A 100 11.23 25.00 -9.47
N VAL A 101 12.21 24.10 -9.35
CA VAL A 101 13.08 23.69 -10.45
C VAL A 101 12.32 22.65 -11.26
N GLU A 102 12.15 22.90 -12.56
CA GLU A 102 11.57 21.95 -13.52
C GLU A 102 12.59 20.84 -13.80
N ASP A 103 12.37 19.65 -13.23
CA ASP A 103 13.12 18.44 -13.58
C ASP A 103 12.32 17.57 -14.56
N ASN A 104 12.79 17.55 -15.82
CA ASN A 104 12.52 16.49 -16.78
C ASN A 104 13.39 15.29 -16.41
N LEU A 105 12.83 14.31 -15.69
CA LEU A 105 13.50 13.03 -15.41
C LEU A 105 13.08 11.98 -16.43
N ASP A 106 14.02 11.70 -17.34
CA ASP A 106 14.04 10.54 -18.22
C ASP A 106 14.35 9.29 -17.37
N LEU A 107 13.37 8.41 -17.20
CA LEU A 107 13.44 7.22 -16.35
C LEU A 107 14.06 6.05 -17.12
N THR A 108 15.39 6.09 -17.28
CA THR A 108 16.19 4.88 -17.50
C THR A 108 16.82 4.48 -16.17
N ALA A 109 16.75 3.19 -15.82
CA ALA A 109 17.38 2.66 -14.63
C ALA A 109 18.87 3.08 -14.64
N PRO A 110 19.41 3.67 -13.56
CA PRO A 110 20.78 4.14 -13.56
C PRO A 110 21.67 2.92 -13.78
N GLU A 111 22.34 2.92 -14.93
CA GLU A 111 23.45 2.01 -15.21
C GLU A 111 24.52 2.34 -14.18
N LEU A 112 24.57 1.58 -13.08
CA LEU A 112 25.54 1.75 -11.99
C LEU A 112 26.94 1.75 -12.62
N LEU A 113 27.51 2.94 -12.76
CA LEU A 113 28.81 3.09 -13.38
C LEU A 113 29.83 2.42 -12.44
N PRO A 114 30.89 1.80 -12.97
CA PRO A 114 31.93 1.15 -12.16
C PRO A 114 32.61 2.07 -11.11
N GLY A 115 32.41 3.39 -11.21
CA GLY A 115 32.84 4.37 -10.21
C GLY A 115 32.03 4.31 -8.91
N ASP A 116 30.72 4.08 -8.97
CA ASP A 116 29.81 4.16 -7.82
C ASP A 116 30.06 3.04 -6.80
N LEU A 117 30.50 1.86 -7.28
CA LEU A 117 30.85 0.74 -6.42
C LEU A 117 32.15 0.97 -5.64
N ARG A 118 33.12 1.69 -6.22
CA ARG A 118 34.37 2.04 -5.52
C ARG A 118 34.11 3.10 -4.47
N GLU A 119 33.31 4.10 -4.79
CA GLU A 119 32.92 5.13 -3.83
C GLU A 119 32.17 4.52 -2.65
N LEU A 120 31.21 3.61 -2.90
CA LEU A 120 30.52 2.88 -1.85
C LEU A 120 31.46 1.99 -1.01
N GLU A 121 32.44 1.34 -1.64
CA GLU A 121 33.43 0.52 -0.93
C GLU A 121 34.33 1.39 -0.02
N ASP A 122 34.72 2.57 -0.51
CA ASP A 122 35.54 3.52 0.23
C ASP A 122 34.73 4.16 1.39
N ASP A 123 33.47 4.52 1.15
CA ASP A 123 32.54 5.00 2.18
C ASP A 123 32.28 3.95 3.25
N TYR A 124 32.09 2.69 2.85
CA TYR A 124 31.93 1.58 3.78
C TYR A 124 33.18 1.39 4.64
N LYS A 125 34.38 1.42 4.05
CA LYS A 125 35.64 1.36 4.81
C LYS A 125 35.78 2.56 5.74
N SER A 126 35.41 3.76 5.30
CA SER A 126 35.42 4.96 6.13
C SER A 126 34.50 4.78 7.34
N LEU A 127 33.29 4.28 7.14
CA LEU A 127 32.34 3.99 8.21
C LEU A 127 32.89 2.97 9.23
N LEU A 128 33.55 1.91 8.76
CA LEU A 128 34.17 0.92 9.66
C LEU A 128 35.28 1.55 10.52
N LEU A 129 36.12 2.38 9.90
CA LEU A 129 37.21 3.09 10.58
C LEU A 129 36.67 4.10 11.59
N ASP A 130 35.64 4.87 11.21
CA ASP A 130 34.99 5.83 12.09
C ASP A 130 34.33 5.14 13.28
N ALA A 131 33.64 4.01 13.06
CA ALA A 131 33.07 3.20 14.13
C ALA A 131 34.15 2.65 15.08
N GLN A 132 35.29 2.21 14.53
CA GLN A 132 36.41 1.73 15.32
C GLN A 132 37.04 2.84 16.17
N ARG A 133 37.17 4.05 15.60
CA ARG A 133 37.65 5.23 16.31
C ARG A 133 36.70 5.64 17.45
N LEU A 134 35.41 5.77 17.15
CA LEU A 134 34.38 6.08 18.14
C LEU A 134 34.31 5.03 19.25
N LEU A 135 34.50 3.75 18.92
CA LEU A 135 34.54 2.67 19.91
C LEU A 135 35.67 2.90 20.94
N LEU A 136 36.87 3.30 20.48
CA LEU A 136 38.00 3.60 21.37
C LEU A 136 37.71 4.83 22.23
N GLU A 137 37.09 5.87 21.66
CA GLU A 137 36.70 7.08 22.38
C GLU A 137 35.66 6.77 23.47
N VAL A 138 34.64 5.96 23.16
CA VAL A 138 33.61 5.52 24.12
C VAL A 138 34.22 4.63 25.22
N GLN A 139 35.14 3.72 24.88
CA GLN A 139 35.85 2.89 25.86
C GLN A 139 36.71 3.75 26.81
N ALA A 140 37.48 4.70 26.28
CA ALA A 140 38.28 5.60 27.10
C ALA A 140 37.41 6.48 28.01
N PHE A 141 36.25 6.92 27.52
CA PHE A 141 35.28 7.66 28.33
C PHE A 141 34.69 6.78 29.45
N GLN A 142 34.37 5.52 29.16
CA GLN A 142 33.89 4.57 30.15
C GLN A 142 34.92 4.30 31.26
N ASP A 143 36.21 4.21 30.89
CA ASP A 143 37.31 4.08 31.85
C ASP A 143 37.46 5.32 32.76
N MET A 144 37.21 6.51 32.23
CA MET A 144 37.30 7.76 32.99
C MET A 144 36.09 8.00 33.91
N CYS A 145 34.88 7.67 33.45
CA CYS A 145 33.64 7.96 34.17
C CYS A 145 33.17 6.81 35.08
N GLY A 146 33.78 5.63 34.97
CA GLY A 146 33.43 4.46 35.75
C GLY A 146 32.17 3.73 35.24
N PRO A 147 31.82 2.58 35.87
CA PRO A 147 30.79 1.67 35.37
C PRO A 147 29.35 2.19 35.48
N GLU A 148 29.12 3.35 36.11
CA GLU A 148 27.78 3.91 36.30
C GLU A 148 27.20 4.56 35.04
N VAL A 149 28.02 4.92 34.05
CA VAL A 149 27.53 5.45 32.76
C VAL A 149 27.15 4.29 31.85
N ASN A 150 25.85 4.12 31.57
CA ASN A 150 25.33 3.02 30.75
C ASN A 150 25.53 3.25 29.24
N ILE A 151 26.78 3.21 28.80
CA ILE A 151 27.21 3.27 27.38
C ILE A 151 27.45 1.88 26.78
N VAL A 152 27.23 0.82 27.56
CA VAL A 152 27.52 -0.58 27.18
C VAL A 152 26.79 -0.99 25.89
N GLY A 153 25.56 -0.50 25.69
CA GLY A 153 24.80 -0.73 24.46
C GLY A 153 25.45 -0.09 23.23
N GLN A 154 25.85 1.18 23.33
CA GLN A 154 26.47 1.94 22.23
C GLN A 154 27.85 1.37 21.87
N ALA A 155 28.65 0.96 22.86
CA ALA A 155 29.93 0.31 22.63
C ALA A 155 29.77 -1.05 21.92
N ALA A 156 28.74 -1.84 22.26
CA ALA A 156 28.45 -3.10 21.59
C ALA A 156 28.01 -2.90 20.13
N ASP A 157 27.20 -1.86 19.87
CA ASP A 157 26.73 -1.53 18.52
C ASP A 157 27.88 -0.97 17.65
N LEU A 158 28.70 -0.05 18.17
CA LEU A 158 29.91 0.45 17.50
C LEU A 158 30.91 -0.68 17.19
N LYS A 159 31.08 -1.62 18.13
CA LYS A 159 31.90 -2.82 17.91
C LYS A 159 31.33 -3.69 16.79
N ALA A 160 30.02 -3.87 16.73
CA ALA A 160 29.38 -4.59 15.64
C ALA A 160 29.55 -3.87 14.30
N VAL A 161 29.44 -2.54 14.21
CA VAL A 161 29.76 -1.79 12.98
C VAL A 161 31.22 -1.99 12.60
N ALA A 162 32.16 -1.75 13.52
CA ALA A 162 33.60 -1.85 13.26
C ALA A 162 34.05 -3.25 12.79
N GLU A 163 33.38 -4.31 13.24
CA GLU A 163 33.62 -5.69 12.81
C GLU A 163 32.92 -6.06 11.48
N GLY A 164 32.31 -5.08 10.79
CA GLY A 164 31.54 -5.30 9.57
C GLY A 164 30.17 -5.96 9.79
N ARG A 165 29.76 -6.16 11.05
CA ARG A 165 28.46 -6.73 11.43
C ARG A 165 27.39 -5.64 11.58
N MET A 166 27.22 -4.80 10.56
CA MET A 166 26.27 -3.67 10.58
C MET A 166 24.84 -4.09 10.96
N THR A 167 24.40 -5.26 10.52
CA THR A 167 23.07 -5.82 10.84
C THR A 167 22.89 -6.14 12.32
N SER A 168 23.98 -6.36 13.06
CA SER A 168 23.96 -6.56 14.52
C SER A 168 23.97 -5.23 15.29
N ALA A 169 24.52 -4.17 14.70
CA ALA A 169 24.62 -2.84 15.32
C ALA A 169 23.33 -2.02 15.20
N VAL A 170 22.60 -2.19 14.09
CA VAL A 170 21.28 -1.59 13.94
C VAL A 170 20.29 -2.43 14.72
N ARG A 171 20.26 -2.27 16.05
CA ARG A 171 19.16 -2.80 16.86
C ARG A 171 17.87 -2.25 16.27
N ALA A 172 16.97 -3.14 15.88
CA ALA A 172 15.65 -2.71 15.45
C ALA A 172 15.03 -1.94 16.62
N ARG A 173 14.77 -0.66 16.40
CA ARG A 173 14.11 0.22 17.37
C ARG A 173 12.61 -0.03 17.29
N PRO A 174 11.87 0.11 18.39
CA PRO A 174 10.42 0.13 18.30
C PRO A 174 10.00 1.24 17.33
N SER A 175 8.98 0.96 16.53
CA SER A 175 8.36 1.98 15.68
C SER A 175 7.89 3.15 16.55
N PRO A 176 7.96 4.40 16.06
CA PRO A 176 7.41 5.56 16.76
C PRO A 176 5.92 5.40 17.11
N ALA A 177 5.36 6.30 17.91
CA ALA A 177 3.92 6.28 18.20
C ALA A 177 3.09 6.37 16.90
N VAL A 178 1.98 5.61 16.83
CA VAL A 178 1.08 5.57 15.65
C VAL A 178 0.66 6.98 15.23
N ARG A 179 0.34 7.84 16.21
CA ARG A 179 -0.11 9.22 15.98
C ARG A 179 0.95 10.08 15.30
N THR A 180 2.23 9.92 15.67
CA THR A 180 3.34 10.65 15.07
C THR A 180 3.48 10.31 13.59
N ILE A 181 3.45 9.02 13.26
CA ILE A 181 3.52 8.56 11.87
C ILE A 181 2.29 8.99 11.06
N ALA A 182 1.09 8.83 11.64
CA ALA A 182 -0.15 9.28 11.01
C ALA A 182 -0.15 10.80 10.75
N LEU A 183 0.40 11.60 11.66
CA LEU A 183 0.58 13.04 11.46
C LEU A 183 1.54 13.32 10.30
N SER A 184 2.69 12.65 10.24
CA SER A 184 3.64 12.81 9.12
C SER A 184 3.03 12.44 7.77
N ILE A 185 2.23 11.36 7.69
CA ILE A 185 1.51 10.96 6.48
C ILE A 185 0.45 12.01 6.09
N LYS A 186 -0.23 12.60 7.08
CA LYS A 186 -1.25 13.62 6.87
C LYS A 186 -0.66 14.95 6.36
N GLU A 187 0.49 15.33 6.91
CA GLU A 187 1.19 16.58 6.57
C GLU A 187 1.87 16.53 5.20
N ASP A 188 2.38 15.36 4.79
CA ASP A 188 2.93 15.17 3.45
C ASP A 188 1.79 15.25 2.42
N ALA A 189 1.96 16.01 1.33
CA ALA A 189 0.96 16.15 0.26
C ALA A 189 1.25 15.25 -0.96
N GLY A 190 2.38 14.54 -0.95
CA GLY A 190 2.98 13.90 -2.11
C GLY A 190 2.97 12.37 -2.09
N PRO A 191 3.72 11.73 -3.01
CA PRO A 191 3.82 10.28 -3.13
C PRO A 191 4.55 9.63 -1.95
N ARG A 192 5.30 10.43 -1.17
CA ARG A 192 6.08 9.98 0.00
C ARG A 192 5.24 9.38 1.12
N ARG A 193 3.91 9.58 1.11
CA ARG A 193 2.99 8.96 2.06
C ARG A 193 3.11 7.44 2.10
N VAL A 194 3.21 6.81 0.92
CA VAL A 194 3.36 5.34 0.82
C VAL A 194 4.72 4.93 1.39
N ASP A 195 5.79 5.66 1.07
CA ASP A 195 7.13 5.36 1.59
C ASP A 195 7.21 5.49 3.11
N LEU A 196 6.59 6.52 3.70
CA LEU A 196 6.51 6.69 5.15
C LEU A 196 5.79 5.51 5.81
N ALA A 197 4.66 5.08 5.24
CA ALA A 197 3.91 3.93 5.73
C ALA A 197 4.68 2.62 5.57
N CYS A 198 5.33 2.39 4.42
CA CYS A 198 6.21 1.23 4.20
C CYS A 198 7.32 1.19 5.26
N ASN A 199 8.06 2.29 5.41
CA ASN A 199 9.16 2.37 6.36
C ASN A 199 8.72 2.07 7.80
N ASP A 200 7.54 2.56 8.24
CA ASP A 200 7.00 2.25 9.57
C ASP A 200 6.67 0.76 9.74
N LEU A 201 5.94 0.17 8.77
CA LEU A 201 5.54 -1.24 8.83
C LEU A 201 6.74 -2.19 8.71
N GLU A 202 7.73 -1.86 7.89
CA GLU A 202 8.98 -2.60 7.79
C GLU A 202 9.81 -2.51 9.07
N ALA A 203 9.95 -1.31 9.64
CA ALA A 203 10.63 -1.12 10.93
C ALA A 203 9.93 -1.92 12.04
N ASN A 204 8.59 -1.91 12.04
CA ASN A 204 7.80 -2.70 12.96
C ASN A 204 8.06 -4.21 12.81
N ALA A 205 8.06 -4.71 11.58
CA ALA A 205 8.34 -6.11 11.29
C ALA A 205 9.75 -6.52 11.75
N ARG A 206 10.76 -5.68 11.49
CA ARG A 206 12.16 -5.91 11.93
C ARG A 206 12.26 -5.89 13.45
N TRP A 207 11.57 -4.96 14.12
CA TRP A 207 11.54 -4.88 15.58
C TRP A 207 10.89 -6.11 16.21
N VAL A 208 9.71 -6.51 15.74
CA VAL A 208 9.05 -7.73 16.25
C VAL A 208 9.93 -8.96 16.06
N ARG A 209 10.64 -9.05 14.92
CA ARG A 209 11.59 -10.13 14.65
C ARG A 209 12.79 -10.12 15.61
N SER A 210 13.29 -8.94 15.99
CA SER A 210 14.42 -8.83 16.92
C SER A 210 14.05 -9.17 18.36
N GLN A 211 12.79 -8.97 18.77
CA GLN A 211 12.33 -9.27 20.12
C GLN A 211 12.34 -10.77 20.45
N ALA A 212 12.16 -11.63 19.46
CA ALA A 212 12.20 -13.07 19.64
C ALA A 212 12.74 -13.76 18.38
N PRO A 213 14.06 -14.04 18.34
CA PRO A 213 14.67 -14.80 17.25
C PRO A 213 13.95 -16.15 17.05
N GLY A 214 13.56 -16.46 15.82
CA GLY A 214 12.77 -17.67 15.51
C GLY A 214 11.25 -17.49 15.63
N THR A 215 10.76 -16.26 15.84
CA THR A 215 9.32 -15.97 15.79
C THR A 215 8.71 -16.41 14.47
N ASN A 216 7.60 -17.14 14.54
CA ASN A 216 6.81 -17.56 13.37
C ASN A 216 6.40 -16.32 12.55
N ALA A 217 6.50 -16.41 11.21
CA ALA A 217 6.07 -15.38 10.27
C ALA A 217 4.64 -14.90 10.53
N ASP A 218 3.74 -15.78 10.98
CA ASP A 218 2.36 -15.41 11.31
C ASP A 218 2.26 -14.41 12.48
N ARG A 219 3.12 -14.53 13.49
CA ARG A 219 3.14 -13.58 14.61
C ARG A 219 3.66 -12.22 14.19
N ILE A 220 4.65 -12.19 13.27
CA ILE A 220 5.14 -10.93 12.68
C ILE A 220 4.01 -10.31 11.85
N ARG A 221 3.36 -11.11 10.99
CA ARG A 221 2.22 -10.71 10.17
C ARG A 221 1.09 -10.11 11.01
N ASP A 222 0.70 -10.77 12.10
CA ASP A 222 -0.36 -10.28 12.99
C ASP A 222 0.03 -8.96 13.67
N ALA A 223 1.28 -8.81 14.10
CA ALA A 223 1.75 -7.57 14.72
C ALA A 223 1.74 -6.39 13.73
N VAL A 224 2.25 -6.61 12.51
CA VAL A 224 2.27 -5.59 11.46
C VAL A 224 0.84 -5.28 10.99
N ARG A 225 -0.06 -6.27 10.91
CA ARG A 225 -1.48 -6.05 10.59
C ARG A 225 -2.15 -5.16 11.62
N LYS A 226 -1.97 -5.44 12.91
CA LYS A 226 -2.50 -4.60 14.01
C LYS A 226 -1.95 -3.18 13.92
N ARG A 227 -0.66 -3.03 13.59
CA ARG A 227 -0.04 -1.71 13.39
C ARG A 227 -0.66 -0.96 12.20
N ALA A 228 -0.89 -1.64 11.07
CA ALA A 228 -1.56 -1.07 9.91
C ALA A 228 -3.02 -0.66 10.20
N GLU A 229 -3.76 -1.48 10.95
CA GLU A 229 -5.12 -1.16 11.39
C GLU A 229 -5.15 0.06 12.32
N ALA A 230 -4.20 0.17 13.25
CA ALA A 230 -4.07 1.34 14.11
C ALA A 230 -3.75 2.62 13.32
N LEU A 231 -2.88 2.55 12.30
CA LEU A 231 -2.61 3.67 11.40
C LEU A 231 -3.85 4.09 10.62
N LYS A 232 -4.61 3.14 10.06
CA LYS A 232 -5.88 3.43 9.37
C LYS A 232 -6.89 4.10 10.29
N ALA A 233 -7.00 3.66 11.54
CA ALA A 233 -7.89 4.28 12.51
C ALA A 233 -7.50 5.72 12.87
N ALA A 234 -6.21 6.07 12.75
CA ALA A 234 -5.68 7.40 13.02
C ALA A 234 -5.70 8.34 11.80
N LEU A 235 -5.97 7.83 10.59
CA LEU A 235 -5.93 8.58 9.34
C LEU A 235 -7.34 8.88 8.78
N PRO A 236 -7.52 9.98 8.04
CA PRO A 236 -8.71 10.18 7.21
C PRO A 236 -8.88 9.04 6.19
N GLY A 237 -10.11 8.65 5.89
CA GLY A 237 -10.40 7.52 4.98
C GLY A 237 -9.77 7.65 3.59
N GLU A 238 -9.61 8.88 3.11
CA GLU A 238 -8.94 9.19 1.84
C GLU A 238 -7.46 8.80 1.82
N LEU A 239 -6.79 8.74 2.98
CA LEU A 239 -5.37 8.41 3.11
C LEU A 239 -5.12 6.94 3.45
N CYS A 240 -6.17 6.18 3.81
CA CYS A 240 -6.04 4.76 4.18
C CYS A 240 -5.40 3.91 3.07
N HIS A 241 -5.55 4.30 1.79
CA HIS A 241 -4.94 3.59 0.67
C HIS A 241 -3.41 3.52 0.76
N ALA A 242 -2.75 4.54 1.31
CA ALA A 242 -1.30 4.51 1.49
C ALA A 242 -0.87 3.41 2.47
N ILE A 243 -1.72 3.11 3.46
CA ILE A 243 -1.48 2.01 4.41
C ILE A 243 -1.78 0.66 3.75
N ASP A 244 -2.80 0.58 2.89
CA ASP A 244 -3.09 -0.63 2.10
C ASP A 244 -1.93 -0.99 1.17
N ASP A 245 -1.39 0.00 0.45
CA ASP A 245 -0.25 -0.17 -0.44
C ASP A 245 1.01 -0.57 0.37
N ALA A 246 1.27 0.08 1.50
CA ALA A 246 2.39 -0.27 2.37
C ALA A 246 2.28 -1.67 2.97
N TRP A 247 1.08 -2.07 3.37
CA TRP A 247 0.82 -3.42 3.85
C TRP A 247 1.07 -4.45 2.75
N MET A 248 0.60 -4.19 1.53
CA MET A 248 0.85 -5.03 0.36
C MET A 248 2.35 -5.23 0.10
N HIS A 249 3.14 -4.15 0.11
CA HIS A 249 4.59 -4.23 -0.08
C HIS A 249 5.29 -4.96 1.07
N THR A 250 4.87 -4.74 2.32
CA THR A 250 5.44 -5.43 3.49
C THR A 250 5.16 -6.94 3.44
N GLU A 251 3.95 -7.34 3.03
CA GLU A 251 3.60 -8.75 2.80
C GLU A 251 4.47 -9.39 1.72
N HIS A 252 4.70 -8.67 0.63
CA HIS A 252 5.52 -9.14 -0.49
C HIS A 252 6.99 -9.33 -0.10
N GLU A 253 7.62 -8.26 0.41
CA GLU A 253 9.07 -8.18 0.53
C GLU A 253 9.59 -8.77 1.84
N ILE A 254 8.83 -8.68 2.93
CA ILE A 254 9.29 -9.09 4.26
C ILE A 254 8.65 -10.39 4.73
N LEU A 255 7.35 -10.58 4.46
CA LEU A 255 6.60 -11.73 4.96
C LEU A 255 6.53 -12.89 3.97
N GLY A 256 6.98 -12.69 2.73
CA GLY A 256 7.06 -13.74 1.71
C GLY A 256 5.71 -14.29 1.31
N ARG A 257 4.74 -13.39 1.05
CA ARG A 257 3.39 -13.77 0.60
C ARG A 257 3.45 -14.63 -0.68
N THR A 258 2.61 -15.65 -0.75
CA THR A 258 2.38 -16.45 -1.96
C THR A 258 1.19 -15.89 -2.73
N TYR A 259 1.24 -16.00 -4.06
CA TYR A 259 0.24 -15.43 -4.97
C TYR A 259 -0.43 -16.50 -5.82
N GLN A 260 -1.60 -16.19 -6.38
CA GLN A 260 -2.36 -17.13 -7.20
C GLN A 260 -1.65 -17.49 -8.52
N ASN A 261 -0.87 -16.57 -9.08
CA ASN A 261 0.00 -16.81 -10.23
C ASN A 261 1.33 -17.51 -9.85
N GLY A 262 1.47 -18.00 -8.62
CA GLY A 262 2.63 -18.74 -8.17
C GLY A 262 3.84 -17.84 -7.94
N ARG A 263 4.90 -18.04 -8.73
CA ARG A 263 6.19 -17.31 -8.60
C ARG A 263 6.47 -16.34 -9.74
N GLN A 264 5.65 -16.35 -10.79
CA GLN A 264 5.90 -15.59 -12.00
C GLN A 264 4.69 -14.76 -12.43
N THR A 265 4.93 -13.64 -13.10
CA THR A 265 3.88 -12.86 -13.76
C THR A 265 3.38 -13.56 -15.02
N MET A 266 2.43 -12.96 -15.74
CA MET A 266 1.90 -13.53 -16.99
C MET A 266 2.97 -13.57 -18.09
N LEU A 267 3.94 -12.66 -18.08
CA LEU A 267 5.08 -12.66 -19.02
C LEU A 267 6.28 -13.53 -18.55
N GLY A 268 6.17 -14.18 -17.39
CA GLY A 268 7.19 -15.11 -16.88
C GLY A 268 8.25 -14.49 -15.98
N ASP A 269 8.17 -13.19 -15.69
CA ASP A 269 9.09 -12.51 -14.78
C ASP A 269 8.88 -12.98 -13.35
N LEU A 270 9.96 -13.11 -12.57
CA LEU A 270 9.86 -13.52 -11.18
C LEU A 270 9.18 -12.43 -10.35
N ILE A 271 8.14 -12.80 -9.60
CA ILE A 271 7.38 -11.86 -8.76
C ILE A 271 8.28 -11.16 -7.74
N THR A 272 9.25 -11.88 -7.16
CA THR A 272 10.22 -11.32 -6.20
C THR A 272 11.24 -10.36 -6.81
N ALA A 273 11.32 -10.29 -8.13
CA ALA A 273 12.23 -9.40 -8.85
C ALA A 273 11.53 -8.12 -9.34
N ILE A 274 10.21 -8.01 -9.19
CA ILE A 274 9.45 -6.81 -9.60
C ILE A 274 9.83 -5.66 -8.65
N PRO A 275 10.28 -4.52 -9.18
CA PRO A 275 10.58 -3.36 -8.34
C PRO A 275 9.32 -2.87 -7.61
N ARG A 276 9.49 -2.41 -6.36
CA ARG A 276 8.38 -1.88 -5.54
C ARG A 276 7.50 -0.87 -6.30
N ALA A 277 8.12 0.05 -7.03
CA ALA A 277 7.44 1.09 -7.80
C ALA A 277 6.56 0.57 -8.97
N SER A 278 6.72 -0.71 -9.33
CA SER A 278 5.97 -1.39 -10.39
C SER A 278 5.09 -2.50 -9.83
N PHE A 279 5.23 -2.88 -8.56
CA PHE A 279 4.58 -4.03 -7.97
C PHE A 279 3.16 -3.70 -7.49
N TYR A 280 2.19 -4.54 -7.84
CA TYR A 280 0.83 -4.45 -7.32
C TYR A 280 0.20 -5.82 -7.13
N VAL A 281 -0.71 -5.94 -6.16
CA VAL A 281 -1.46 -7.17 -5.88
C VAL A 281 -2.95 -6.85 -5.91
N THR A 282 -3.67 -7.56 -6.76
CA THR A 282 -5.12 -7.41 -6.90
C THR A 282 -5.86 -8.15 -5.79
N GLU A 283 -7.11 -7.75 -5.54
CA GLU A 283 -7.94 -8.33 -4.48
C GLU A 283 -8.12 -9.85 -4.62
N ASP A 284 -8.16 -10.35 -5.87
CA ASP A 284 -8.20 -11.79 -6.17
C ASP A 284 -6.88 -12.53 -5.92
N GLY A 285 -5.84 -11.85 -5.40
CA GLY A 285 -4.59 -12.43 -4.92
C GLY A 285 -3.54 -12.67 -6.00
N TYR A 286 -3.66 -12.03 -7.16
CA TYR A 286 -2.66 -12.07 -8.22
C TYR A 286 -1.66 -10.92 -8.07
N ALA A 287 -0.38 -11.23 -8.21
CA ALA A 287 0.69 -10.23 -8.22
C ALA A 287 1.04 -9.83 -9.65
N TRP A 288 1.29 -8.53 -9.85
CA TRP A 288 1.49 -7.93 -11.16
C TRP A 288 2.69 -6.99 -11.15
N ASP A 289 3.40 -6.99 -12.27
CA ASP A 289 4.06 -5.77 -12.73
C ASP A 289 2.97 -4.86 -13.35
N MET A 290 2.88 -3.61 -12.87
CA MET A 290 1.86 -2.67 -13.28
C MET A 290 2.00 -2.22 -14.74
N ALA A 291 3.20 -2.20 -15.32
CA ALA A 291 3.39 -1.93 -16.74
C ALA A 291 2.87 -3.10 -17.59
N GLU A 292 3.13 -4.33 -17.16
CA GLU A 292 2.61 -5.55 -17.77
C GLU A 292 1.08 -5.57 -17.73
N LEU A 293 0.50 -5.38 -16.54
CA LEU A 293 -0.94 -5.37 -16.35
C LEU A 293 -1.62 -4.27 -17.18
N ALA A 294 -1.07 -3.05 -17.15
CA ALA A 294 -1.60 -1.95 -17.95
C ALA A 294 -1.56 -2.25 -19.45
N SER A 295 -0.49 -2.90 -19.93
CA SER A 295 -0.36 -3.32 -21.33
C SER A 295 -1.37 -4.41 -21.70
N ALA A 296 -1.58 -5.38 -20.81
CA ALA A 296 -2.59 -6.43 -21.00
C ALA A 296 -4.02 -5.86 -21.06
N ILE A 297 -4.36 -4.90 -20.20
CA ILE A 297 -5.66 -4.21 -20.22
C ILE A 297 -5.82 -3.40 -21.51
N LYS A 298 -4.77 -2.68 -21.95
CA LYS A 298 -4.76 -1.94 -23.22
C LYS A 298 -4.99 -2.87 -24.42
N ALA A 299 -4.28 -4.00 -24.48
CA ALA A 299 -4.43 -5.00 -25.54
C ALA A 299 -5.86 -5.58 -25.60
N ASN A 300 -6.52 -5.71 -24.44
CA ASN A 300 -7.91 -6.12 -24.34
C ASN A 300 -8.91 -4.96 -24.54
N GLY A 301 -8.50 -3.86 -25.18
CA GLY A 301 -9.35 -2.72 -25.50
C GLY A 301 -9.82 -1.91 -24.29
N GLY A 302 -9.18 -2.04 -23.12
CA GLY A 302 -9.51 -1.29 -21.92
C GLY A 302 -10.55 -1.96 -21.00
N VAL A 303 -10.91 -3.22 -21.25
CA VAL A 303 -11.76 -3.98 -20.32
C VAL A 303 -10.96 -4.26 -19.04
N MET A 304 -11.47 -3.78 -17.90
CA MET A 304 -10.85 -3.95 -16.58
C MET A 304 -11.02 -5.37 -16.04
N ARG A 305 -10.38 -6.33 -16.70
CA ARG A 305 -10.46 -7.77 -16.41
C ARG A 305 -9.07 -8.33 -16.21
N ASN A 306 -8.93 -9.18 -15.20
CA ASN A 306 -7.71 -9.92 -14.94
C ASN A 306 -7.37 -10.83 -16.14
N PRO A 307 -6.20 -10.68 -16.78
CA PRO A 307 -5.87 -11.44 -17.97
C PRO A 307 -5.61 -12.93 -17.68
N LEU A 308 -5.30 -13.30 -16.42
CA LEU A 308 -5.12 -14.69 -15.98
C LEU A 308 -6.43 -15.29 -15.48
N SER A 309 -7.07 -14.70 -14.45
CA SER A 309 -8.29 -15.24 -13.85
C SER A 309 -9.54 -15.05 -14.71
N LYS A 310 -9.48 -14.15 -15.71
CA LYS A 310 -10.61 -13.72 -16.56
C LYS A 310 -11.79 -13.14 -15.77
N GLN A 311 -11.58 -12.75 -14.51
CA GLN A 311 -12.56 -12.08 -13.68
C GLN A 311 -12.41 -10.56 -13.80
N MET A 312 -13.51 -9.81 -13.61
CA MET A 312 -13.45 -8.36 -13.56
C MET A 312 -12.70 -7.93 -12.30
N PHE A 313 -11.76 -7.01 -12.44
CA PHE A 313 -11.07 -6.39 -11.31
C PHE A 313 -12.04 -5.61 -10.46
N SER A 314 -11.82 -5.54 -9.14
CA SER A 314 -12.73 -4.83 -8.21
C SER A 314 -12.73 -3.30 -8.41
N ALA A 315 -13.63 -2.57 -7.74
CA ALA A 315 -13.70 -1.09 -7.81
C ALA A 315 -12.41 -0.51 -7.28
N ASP A 316 -11.96 -1.14 -6.20
CA ASP A 316 -10.80 -0.75 -5.44
C ASP A 316 -9.53 -1.04 -6.25
N ASP A 317 -9.44 -2.22 -6.88
CA ASP A 317 -8.38 -2.54 -7.84
C ASP A 317 -8.33 -1.48 -8.97
N VAL A 318 -9.46 -1.20 -9.63
CA VAL A 318 -9.50 -0.24 -10.74
C VAL A 318 -9.12 1.17 -10.29
N ARG A 319 -9.57 1.61 -9.12
CA ARG A 319 -9.17 2.90 -8.53
C ARG A 319 -7.69 2.92 -8.21
N ALA A 320 -7.15 1.84 -7.67
CA ALA A 320 -5.73 1.72 -7.36
C ALA A 320 -4.87 1.74 -8.63
N PHE A 321 -5.26 1.02 -9.69
CA PHE A 321 -4.55 1.07 -10.97
C PHE A 321 -4.48 2.49 -11.53
N ILE A 322 -5.57 3.24 -11.46
CA ILE A 322 -5.62 4.63 -11.96
C ILE A 322 -4.73 5.55 -11.13
N ARG A 323 -4.63 5.33 -9.80
CA ARG A 323 -3.73 6.08 -8.93
C ARG A 323 -2.26 5.74 -9.17
N HIS A 324 -1.98 4.48 -9.50
CA HIS A 324 -0.63 4.00 -9.73
C HIS A 324 0.05 4.77 -10.89
N PRO A 325 1.31 5.24 -10.75
CA PRO A 325 1.99 6.02 -11.78
C PRO A 325 1.98 5.37 -13.16
N LEU A 326 2.29 4.08 -13.23
CA LEU A 326 2.30 3.30 -14.48
C LEU A 326 0.89 2.96 -15.02
N GLY A 327 -0.14 3.05 -14.17
CA GLY A 327 -1.52 2.75 -14.53
C GLY A 327 -2.35 3.98 -14.92
N LYS A 328 -1.82 5.21 -14.79
CA LYS A 328 -2.51 6.47 -15.14
C LYS A 328 -3.13 6.47 -16.55
N GLY A 329 -2.46 5.84 -17.52
CA GLY A 329 -2.97 5.72 -18.89
C GLY A 329 -4.28 4.92 -19.02
N LEU A 330 -4.60 4.09 -18.03
CA LEU A 330 -5.85 3.33 -17.98
C LEU A 330 -7.06 4.21 -17.66
N ALA A 331 -6.86 5.40 -17.07
CA ALA A 331 -7.93 6.35 -16.81
C ALA A 331 -8.58 6.85 -18.11
N ALA A 332 -7.75 7.17 -19.12
CA ALA A 332 -8.23 7.58 -20.44
C ALA A 332 -9.00 6.46 -21.14
N LEU A 333 -8.54 5.20 -21.02
CA LEU A 333 -9.27 4.05 -21.55
C LEU A 333 -10.61 3.83 -20.83
N ARG A 334 -10.64 4.00 -19.50
CA ARG A 334 -11.90 3.93 -18.73
C ARG A 334 -12.89 4.98 -19.18
N LEU A 335 -12.43 6.22 -19.40
CA LEU A 335 -13.28 7.29 -19.90
C LEU A 335 -13.80 6.96 -21.30
N LYS A 336 -12.93 6.51 -22.22
CA LYS A 336 -13.33 6.06 -23.56
C LYS A 336 -14.38 4.94 -23.50
N GLN A 337 -14.18 3.93 -22.66
CA GLN A 337 -15.16 2.85 -22.47
C GLN A 337 -16.50 3.37 -21.94
N LYS A 338 -16.49 4.33 -21.01
CA LYS A 338 -17.70 4.98 -20.49
C LYS A 338 -18.42 5.78 -21.58
N GLU A 339 -17.68 6.52 -22.42
CA GLU A 339 -18.22 7.27 -23.55
C GLU A 339 -18.86 6.32 -24.57
N LEU A 340 -18.16 5.26 -24.99
CA LEU A 340 -18.71 4.22 -25.89
C LEU A 340 -19.99 3.61 -25.31
N THR A 341 -19.99 3.28 -24.01
CA THR A 341 -21.16 2.74 -23.31
C THR A 341 -22.35 3.71 -23.35
N SER A 342 -22.10 5.01 -23.13
CA SER A 342 -23.13 6.05 -23.20
C SER A 342 -23.65 6.30 -24.63
N GLY A 343 -22.83 6.02 -25.64
CA GLY A 343 -23.15 6.19 -27.06
C GLY A 343 -24.21 5.21 -27.58
N VAL A 344 -24.34 4.02 -26.98
CA VAL A 344 -25.35 3.02 -27.37
C VAL A 344 -26.71 3.43 -26.83
N ARG A 345 -27.72 3.65 -27.67
CA ARG A 345 -29.08 4.08 -27.28
C ARG A 345 -29.89 2.94 -26.65
N ARG A 346 -30.92 3.28 -25.85
CA ARG A 346 -31.78 2.28 -25.21
C ARG A 346 -32.52 1.41 -26.24
N THR A 347 -32.93 1.99 -27.37
CA THR A 347 -33.54 1.27 -28.50
C THR A 347 -32.60 0.22 -29.08
N THR A 348 -31.31 0.56 -29.23
CA THR A 348 -30.28 -0.37 -29.71
C THR A 348 -30.04 -1.49 -28.71
N VAL A 349 -30.02 -1.20 -27.40
CA VAL A 349 -29.95 -2.26 -26.37
C VAL A 349 -31.12 -3.24 -26.48
N VAL A 350 -32.34 -2.75 -26.72
CA VAL A 350 -33.52 -3.62 -26.95
C VAL A 350 -33.34 -4.45 -28.21
N LYS A 351 -32.86 -3.86 -29.32
CA LYS A 351 -32.59 -4.59 -30.57
C LYS A 351 -31.53 -5.69 -30.42
N VAL A 352 -30.47 -5.43 -29.65
CA VAL A 352 -29.46 -6.44 -29.31
C VAL A 352 -30.09 -7.59 -28.50
N ALA A 353 -30.96 -7.27 -27.54
CA ALA A 353 -31.66 -8.27 -26.74
C ALA A 353 -32.66 -9.12 -27.56
N GLU A 354 -33.41 -8.49 -28.46
CA GLU A 354 -34.34 -9.16 -29.39
C GLU A 354 -33.59 -10.15 -30.29
N MET A 355 -32.50 -9.71 -30.94
CA MET A 355 -31.65 -10.58 -31.75
C MET A 355 -31.09 -11.73 -30.92
N ALA A 356 -30.55 -11.45 -29.73
CA ALA A 356 -30.02 -12.48 -28.83
C ALA A 356 -31.06 -13.56 -28.49
N ALA A 357 -32.32 -13.19 -28.27
CA ALA A 357 -33.39 -14.14 -28.01
C ALA A 357 -33.64 -15.06 -29.21
N VAL A 358 -33.74 -14.50 -30.43
CA VAL A 358 -33.92 -15.29 -31.66
C VAL A 358 -32.76 -16.28 -31.86
N LEU A 359 -31.51 -15.83 -31.70
CA LEU A 359 -30.33 -16.68 -31.88
C LEU A 359 -30.25 -17.85 -30.87
N LEU A 360 -30.82 -17.67 -29.68
CA LEU A 360 -30.83 -18.71 -28.64
C LEU A 360 -32.01 -19.67 -28.79
N ASP A 361 -33.17 -19.17 -29.21
CA ASP A 361 -34.39 -19.95 -29.38
C ASP A 361 -34.41 -20.75 -30.69
N ASP A 362 -33.63 -20.34 -31.69
CA ASP A 362 -33.52 -21.05 -32.96
C ASP A 362 -32.75 -22.37 -32.79
N GLN A 363 -33.49 -23.47 -32.92
CA GLN A 363 -32.99 -24.84 -32.90
C GLN A 363 -33.20 -25.54 -34.26
N THR A 364 -33.48 -24.77 -35.31
CA THR A 364 -33.72 -25.32 -36.66
C THR A 364 -32.42 -25.75 -37.32
N ALA A 365 -32.50 -26.75 -38.20
CA ALA A 365 -31.31 -27.28 -38.89
C ALA A 365 -30.71 -26.28 -39.88
N ASP A 366 -31.54 -25.42 -40.47
CA ASP A 366 -31.10 -24.39 -41.40
C ASP A 366 -30.80 -23.06 -40.72
N ALA A 367 -31.20 -22.83 -39.47
CA ALA A 367 -30.99 -21.58 -38.72
C ALA A 367 -31.51 -20.34 -39.49
N ALA A 368 -32.63 -20.50 -40.21
CA ALA A 368 -33.18 -19.44 -41.06
C ALA A 368 -33.53 -18.18 -40.27
N ALA A 369 -34.19 -18.33 -39.12
CA ALA A 369 -34.59 -17.22 -38.26
C ALA A 369 -33.37 -16.47 -37.69
N SER A 370 -32.31 -17.21 -37.31
CA SER A 370 -31.05 -16.61 -36.85
C SER A 370 -30.37 -15.78 -37.92
N ARG A 371 -30.32 -16.28 -39.17
CA ARG A 371 -29.73 -15.53 -40.29
C ARG A 371 -30.51 -14.27 -40.61
N GLU A 372 -31.83 -14.35 -40.65
CA GLU A 372 -32.72 -13.20 -40.86
C GLU A 372 -32.50 -12.15 -39.76
N ALA A 373 -32.48 -12.56 -38.48
CA ALA A 373 -32.24 -11.65 -37.36
C ALA A 373 -30.87 -10.95 -37.42
N VAL A 374 -29.81 -11.65 -37.85
CA VAL A 374 -28.47 -11.06 -38.03
C VAL A 374 -28.48 -10.03 -39.17
N GLU A 375 -29.08 -10.35 -40.32
CA GLU A 375 -29.17 -9.41 -41.44
C GLU A 375 -30.02 -8.19 -41.09
N ASP A 376 -31.17 -8.38 -40.44
CA ASP A 376 -32.04 -7.29 -39.96
C ASP A 376 -31.31 -6.37 -38.99
N PHE A 377 -30.52 -6.94 -38.07
CA PHE A 377 -29.73 -6.14 -37.14
C PHE A 377 -28.62 -5.37 -37.87
N LEU A 378 -27.94 -5.97 -38.85
CA LEU A 378 -26.93 -5.27 -39.64
C LEU A 378 -27.53 -4.11 -40.45
N VAL A 379 -28.69 -4.31 -41.09
CA VAL A 379 -29.44 -3.24 -41.76
C VAL A 379 -29.81 -2.14 -40.76
N TYR A 380 -30.30 -2.50 -39.57
CA TYR A 380 -30.57 -1.54 -38.50
C TYR A 380 -29.30 -0.76 -38.10
N THR A 381 -28.16 -1.42 -37.88
CA THR A 381 -26.92 -0.75 -37.50
C THR A 381 -26.44 0.26 -38.54
N ALA A 382 -26.63 -0.02 -39.83
CA ALA A 382 -26.27 0.90 -40.91
C ALA A 382 -27.11 2.20 -40.89
N THR A 383 -28.29 2.20 -40.26
CA THR A 383 -29.13 3.40 -40.08
C THR A 383 -28.77 4.24 -38.86
N LEU A 384 -27.91 3.73 -37.96
CA LEU A 384 -27.52 4.42 -36.73
C LEU A 384 -26.55 5.57 -37.01
N PRO A 385 -26.47 6.58 -36.12
CA PRO A 385 -25.41 7.58 -36.19
C PRO A 385 -24.02 6.94 -36.09
N GLN A 386 -23.02 7.52 -36.76
CA GLN A 386 -21.65 6.99 -36.79
C GLN A 386 -21.10 6.72 -35.38
N THR A 387 -21.34 7.62 -34.42
CA THR A 387 -20.89 7.46 -33.03
C THR A 387 -21.43 6.21 -32.35
N GLU A 388 -22.64 5.78 -32.70
CA GLU A 388 -23.26 4.58 -32.14
C GLU A 388 -22.80 3.31 -32.88
N GLN A 389 -22.54 3.41 -34.19
CA GLN A 389 -21.89 2.35 -34.96
C GLN A 389 -20.47 2.07 -34.41
N ASP A 390 -19.69 3.13 -34.20
CA ASP A 390 -18.35 3.05 -33.60
C ASP A 390 -18.42 2.47 -32.18
N ALA A 391 -19.44 2.84 -31.40
CA ALA A 391 -19.68 2.23 -30.09
C ALA A 391 -19.93 0.72 -30.20
N LEU A 392 -20.80 0.24 -31.09
CA LEU A 392 -21.02 -1.20 -31.26
C LEU A 392 -19.78 -1.94 -31.76
N LYS A 393 -18.95 -1.27 -32.57
CA LYS A 393 -17.72 -1.82 -33.14
C LYS A 393 -16.57 -1.91 -32.14
N ASP A 394 -16.40 -0.91 -31.27
CA ASP A 394 -15.25 -0.79 -30.38
C ASP A 394 -15.55 -1.18 -28.92
N LEU A 395 -16.83 -1.17 -28.52
CA LEU A 395 -17.23 -1.48 -27.14
C LEU A 395 -17.05 -2.97 -26.85
N ARG A 396 -16.27 -3.26 -25.82
CA ARG A 396 -16.10 -4.60 -25.27
C ARG A 396 -16.89 -4.70 -23.97
N VAL A 397 -17.69 -5.75 -23.86
CA VAL A 397 -18.55 -5.97 -22.70
C VAL A 397 -17.99 -7.07 -21.80
N PRO A 398 -18.14 -6.97 -20.47
CA PRO A 398 -17.73 -8.03 -19.55
C PRO A 398 -18.72 -9.19 -19.61
N ALA A 399 -18.50 -10.12 -20.53
CA ALA A 399 -19.34 -11.30 -20.73
C ALA A 399 -18.51 -12.59 -20.70
N LYS A 400 -19.16 -13.71 -20.39
CA LYS A 400 -18.56 -15.06 -20.38
C LYS A 400 -19.45 -16.05 -21.10
N ASP A 401 -18.87 -16.92 -21.91
CA ASP A 401 -19.57 -18.03 -22.54
C ASP A 401 -20.17 -18.94 -21.45
N SER A 402 -21.49 -19.07 -21.43
CA SER A 402 -22.24 -19.81 -20.43
C SER A 402 -21.97 -21.31 -20.45
N HIS A 403 -21.45 -21.85 -21.56
CA HIS A 403 -21.09 -23.26 -21.68
C HIS A 403 -19.66 -23.53 -21.22
N THR A 404 -18.71 -22.67 -21.58
CA THR A 404 -17.28 -22.92 -21.32
C THR A 404 -16.73 -22.16 -20.12
N GLY A 405 -17.44 -21.13 -19.65
CA GLY A 405 -16.97 -20.17 -18.66
C GLY A 405 -15.87 -19.23 -19.17
N GLN A 406 -15.45 -19.36 -20.43
CA GLN A 406 -14.43 -18.53 -21.04
C GLN A 406 -14.96 -17.12 -21.27
N ALA A 407 -14.14 -16.11 -21.01
CA ALA A 407 -14.57 -14.74 -21.23
C ALA A 407 -14.63 -14.41 -22.73
N PHE A 408 -15.58 -13.58 -23.12
CA PHE A 408 -15.65 -13.07 -24.48
C PHE A 408 -14.61 -11.96 -24.68
N ASP A 409 -13.85 -12.05 -25.77
CA ASP A 409 -12.77 -11.13 -26.14
C ASP A 409 -13.09 -10.39 -27.46
N VAL A 410 -14.37 -10.30 -27.81
CA VAL A 410 -14.87 -9.68 -29.05
C VAL A 410 -15.87 -8.57 -28.72
N THR A 411 -16.05 -7.64 -29.66
CA THR A 411 -17.06 -6.59 -29.56
C THR A 411 -18.43 -7.10 -30.01
N ILE A 412 -19.48 -6.30 -29.82
CA ILE A 412 -20.81 -6.64 -30.33
C ILE A 412 -20.77 -6.72 -31.86
N GLY A 413 -20.12 -5.74 -32.52
CA GLY A 413 -19.96 -5.73 -33.97
C GLY A 413 -19.21 -6.96 -34.48
N ASP A 414 -18.05 -7.27 -33.89
CA ASP A 414 -17.24 -8.43 -34.30
C ASP A 414 -18.03 -9.74 -34.19
N ALA A 415 -18.78 -9.92 -33.10
CA ALA A 415 -19.55 -11.14 -32.88
C ALA A 415 -20.71 -11.32 -33.87
N VAL A 416 -21.35 -10.23 -34.30
CA VAL A 416 -22.41 -10.24 -35.32
C VAL A 416 -21.82 -10.54 -36.70
N GLU A 417 -20.70 -9.91 -37.05
CA GLU A 417 -20.00 -10.17 -38.32
C GLU A 417 -19.47 -11.61 -38.40
N ASP A 418 -18.92 -12.15 -37.30
CA ASP A 418 -18.46 -13.54 -37.24
C ASP A 418 -19.63 -14.54 -37.34
N ALA A 419 -20.79 -14.21 -36.78
CA ALA A 419 -22.01 -15.01 -36.96
C ALA A 419 -22.49 -14.98 -38.42
N LYS A 420 -22.51 -13.78 -39.06
CA LYS A 420 -22.85 -13.63 -40.48
C LYS A 420 -21.92 -14.45 -41.38
N ALA A 421 -20.62 -14.43 -41.07
CA ALA A 421 -19.59 -15.15 -41.81
C ALA A 421 -19.56 -16.66 -41.49
N ASN A 422 -20.45 -17.18 -40.64
CA ASN A 422 -20.45 -18.55 -40.13
C ASN A 422 -19.12 -18.98 -39.47
N ARG A 423 -18.40 -18.04 -38.87
CA ARG A 423 -17.16 -18.30 -38.10
C ARG A 423 -17.44 -18.68 -36.65
N GLN A 424 -18.59 -18.26 -36.14
CA GLN A 424 -19.06 -18.57 -34.79
C GLN A 424 -20.51 -19.07 -34.85
N CYS A 425 -20.88 -20.01 -33.97
CA CYS A 425 -22.25 -20.49 -33.88
C CYS A 425 -23.18 -19.42 -33.30
N PHE A 426 -24.44 -19.41 -33.76
CA PHE A 426 -25.46 -18.45 -33.33
C PHE A 426 -25.70 -18.48 -31.82
N HIS A 427 -25.71 -19.66 -31.18
CA HIS A 427 -25.91 -19.74 -29.73
C HIS A 427 -24.82 -19.02 -28.93
N LYS A 428 -23.54 -19.14 -29.36
CA LYS A 428 -22.42 -18.46 -28.68
C LYS A 428 -22.50 -16.94 -28.88
N THR A 429 -22.88 -16.48 -30.07
CA THR A 429 -23.13 -15.06 -30.34
C THR A 429 -24.34 -14.55 -29.55
N GLY A 430 -25.45 -15.29 -29.55
CA GLY A 430 -26.66 -14.97 -28.78
C GLY A 430 -26.39 -14.84 -27.28
N ASP A 431 -25.57 -15.72 -26.71
CA ASP A 431 -25.20 -15.65 -25.29
C ASP A 431 -24.41 -14.37 -24.95
N LEU A 432 -23.39 -14.05 -25.75
CA LEU A 432 -22.65 -12.79 -25.63
C LEU A 432 -23.60 -11.59 -25.70
N LEU A 433 -24.46 -11.53 -26.71
CA LEU A 433 -25.35 -10.40 -26.95
C LEU A 433 -26.39 -10.24 -25.84
N LYS A 434 -26.91 -11.34 -25.30
CA LYS A 434 -27.81 -11.34 -24.14
C LYS A 434 -27.14 -10.71 -22.92
N GLN A 435 -25.89 -11.08 -22.64
CA GLN A 435 -25.11 -10.51 -21.54
C GLN A 435 -24.75 -9.04 -21.80
N ALA A 436 -24.38 -8.71 -23.03
CA ALA A 436 -24.09 -7.35 -23.48
C ALA A 436 -25.28 -6.42 -23.25
N ALA A 437 -26.47 -6.82 -23.70
CA ALA A 437 -27.70 -6.06 -23.55
C ALA A 437 -28.06 -5.85 -22.07
N LYS A 438 -27.94 -6.90 -21.25
CA LYS A 438 -28.16 -6.80 -19.80
C LYS A 438 -27.19 -5.82 -19.15
N TRP A 439 -25.91 -5.91 -19.47
CA TRP A 439 -24.88 -5.02 -18.93
C TRP A 439 -25.13 -3.56 -19.32
N LEU A 440 -25.39 -3.29 -20.61
CA LEU A 440 -25.72 -1.95 -21.12
C LEU A 440 -26.97 -1.37 -20.46
N ALA A 441 -28.00 -2.19 -20.26
CA ALA A 441 -29.23 -1.76 -19.58
C ALA A 441 -28.96 -1.33 -18.13
N ASN A 442 -28.12 -2.07 -17.41
CA ASN A 442 -27.79 -1.77 -16.01
C ASN A 442 -26.95 -0.50 -15.87
N GLN A 443 -25.97 -0.29 -16.76
CA GLN A 443 -25.20 0.95 -16.82
C GLN A 443 -26.09 2.18 -16.99
N LYS A 444 -27.15 2.06 -17.80
CA LYS A 444 -28.13 3.14 -18.02
C LYS A 444 -29.11 3.36 -16.88
N ALA A 445 -29.43 2.31 -16.14
CA ALA A 445 -30.30 2.41 -14.97
C ALA A 445 -29.60 3.06 -13.76
N GLY A 446 -28.29 3.32 -13.84
CA GLY A 446 -27.47 3.66 -12.68
C GLY A 446 -27.41 2.53 -11.66
N ALA A 447 -27.86 1.32 -12.04
CA ALA A 447 -27.86 0.16 -11.18
C ALA A 447 -26.44 -0.39 -11.14
N GLN A 448 -25.79 -0.31 -9.97
CA GLN A 448 -24.55 -1.02 -9.70
C GLN A 448 -24.81 -2.52 -9.88
N MET A 449 -24.31 -3.08 -10.98
CA MET A 449 -24.16 -4.53 -11.09
C MET A 449 -23.10 -4.97 -10.06
N PRO A 450 -23.27 -6.13 -9.41
CA PRO A 450 -22.16 -6.79 -8.75
C PRO A 450 -21.04 -6.99 -9.79
N GLY A 451 -19.96 -6.21 -9.69
CA GLY A 451 -18.83 -6.23 -10.64
C GLY A 451 -18.90 -5.29 -11.86
N ALA A 452 -19.80 -4.30 -11.91
CA ALA A 452 -19.70 -3.22 -12.90
C ALA A 452 -19.63 -1.83 -12.23
N TRP A 453 -18.60 -1.06 -12.60
CA TRP A 453 -17.97 -0.05 -11.74
C TRP A 453 -18.57 1.37 -11.82
N SER A 454 -18.76 1.99 -10.65
CA SER A 454 -18.92 3.44 -10.43
C SER A 454 -17.58 4.16 -10.38
#